data_AF-A0A1F1UWA9-F1
#
_entry.id   AF-A0A1F1UWA9-F1
#
_cell.length_a   1.000
_cell.length_b   1.000
_cell.length_c   1.000
_cell.angle_alpha   90.00
_cell.angle_beta   90.00
_cell.angle_gamma   90.00
#
_symmetry.space_group_name_H-M   'P 1'
#
loop_
_entity.id
_entity.type
_entity.pdbx_description
1 polymer ?
#
loop_
_entity_poly.entity_id
_entity_poly.type
_entity_poly.pdbx_seq_one_letter_code
_entity_poly.pdbx_strand_id
1 'polypeptide(L)'
;MAEAPRVAPKPFTEYTKSGESLAELAQANATLRARLDQNKLGRVPTSMPTLVLTNPDDDLVPSPQVTQLARDYCSVGAPVEYRAVAMQGVRPEAPFANVDGSAHTLPLYLESSNAITWLDERFDPDAAAFTATCPIPDTPPIQSDHLILQYTNETIGAIFLGILGVLSAVGMGAWMVGTGLMR
;
A
#
# COMPACT_ATOMS: atom_id res chain seq x y z
N MET A 1 16.17 16.52 19.93
CA MET A 1 14.84 16.50 19.29
C MET A 1 13.87 15.92 20.30
N ALA A 2 12.84 16.66 20.72
CA ALA A 2 11.82 16.08 21.59
C ALA A 2 11.05 15.02 20.80
N GLU A 3 10.83 13.84 21.40
CA GLU A 3 10.02 12.80 20.79
C GLU A 3 8.61 13.35 20.54
N ALA A 4 8.16 13.34 19.28
CA ALA A 4 6.83 13.80 18.95
C ALA A 4 5.82 12.95 19.74
N PRO A 5 4.72 13.54 20.26
CA PRO A 5 3.71 12.77 20.98
C PRO A 5 3.20 11.65 20.07
N ARG A 6 3.46 10.40 20.45
CA ARG A 6 2.86 9.21 19.86
C ARG A 6 1.36 9.26 20.16
N VAL A 7 0.56 9.88 19.30
CA VAL A 7 -0.89 9.70 19.32
C VAL A 7 -1.16 8.35 18.69
N ALA A 8 -0.86 7.28 19.43
CA ALA A 8 -1.24 5.94 19.01
C ALA A 8 -2.77 5.93 18.84
N PRO A 9 -3.29 5.37 17.72
CA PRO A 9 -4.72 5.16 17.58
C PRO A 9 -5.23 4.41 18.82
N LYS A 10 -6.37 4.81 19.36
CA LYS A 10 -6.96 4.05 20.46
C LYS A 10 -7.25 2.63 19.96
N PRO A 11 -7.06 1.58 20.78
CA PRO A 11 -7.46 0.25 20.39
C PRO A 11 -8.96 0.23 20.05
N PHE A 12 -9.36 -0.59 19.07
CA PHE A 12 -10.76 -0.63 18.60
C PHE A 12 -11.77 -0.91 19.71
N THR A 13 -11.36 -1.61 20.75
CA THR A 13 -12.14 -1.90 21.95
C THR A 13 -12.57 -0.64 22.72
N GLU A 14 -11.82 0.46 22.63
CA GLU A 14 -12.19 1.74 23.24
C GLU A 14 -13.24 2.53 22.45
N TYR A 15 -13.49 2.14 21.19
CA TYR A 15 -14.54 2.75 20.36
C TYR A 15 -15.88 2.02 20.49
N THR A 16 -15.94 0.90 21.20
CA THR A 16 -17.18 0.12 21.40
C THR A 16 -17.61 0.17 22.86
N LYS A 17 -18.93 0.21 23.11
CA LYS A 17 -19.46 0.22 24.48
C LYS A 17 -19.27 -1.13 25.19
N SER A 18 -19.15 -2.22 24.42
CA SER A 18 -18.99 -3.58 24.93
C SER A 18 -17.53 -3.96 25.19
N GLY A 19 -16.56 -3.17 24.71
CA GLY A 19 -15.14 -3.50 24.79
C GLY A 19 -14.70 -4.56 23.77
N GLU A 20 -15.59 -5.02 22.89
CA GLU A 20 -15.26 -5.91 21.78
C GLU A 20 -14.57 -5.13 20.64
N SER A 21 -13.63 -5.76 19.96
CA SER A 21 -13.03 -5.25 18.73
C SER A 21 -14.02 -5.32 17.56
N LEU A 22 -13.76 -4.57 16.49
CA LEU A 22 -14.54 -4.66 15.26
C LEU A 22 -14.50 -6.07 14.64
N ALA A 23 -13.38 -6.79 14.77
CA ALA A 23 -13.26 -8.16 14.28
C ALA A 23 -14.15 -9.13 15.07
N GLU A 24 -14.18 -9.02 16.39
CA GLU A 24 -15.08 -9.80 17.25
C GLU A 24 -16.54 -9.48 16.94
N LEU A 25 -16.90 -8.19 16.80
CA LEU A 25 -18.25 -7.78 16.43
C LEU A 25 -18.66 -8.29 15.04
N ALA A 26 -17.76 -8.23 14.06
CA ALA A 26 -17.99 -8.76 12.72
C ALA A 26 -18.21 -10.29 12.73
N GLN A 27 -17.53 -10.99 13.62
CA GLN A 27 -17.73 -12.42 13.82
C GLN A 27 -19.00 -12.70 14.62
N ALA A 28 -19.31 -12.01 15.72
CA ALA A 28 -20.47 -12.33 16.55
C ALA A 28 -21.81 -11.95 15.91
N ASN A 29 -21.84 -10.88 15.11
CA ASN A 29 -23.08 -10.31 14.57
C ASN A 29 -23.34 -10.73 13.12
N ALA A 30 -24.37 -11.55 12.90
CA ALA A 30 -24.74 -12.07 11.58
C ALA A 30 -25.08 -10.96 10.55
N THR A 31 -25.71 -9.87 10.99
CA THR A 31 -26.04 -8.74 10.10
C THR A 31 -24.78 -8.02 9.64
N LEU A 32 -23.84 -7.76 10.55
CA LEU A 32 -22.55 -7.16 10.20
C LEU A 32 -21.77 -8.07 9.25
N ARG A 33 -21.69 -9.37 9.57
CA ARG A 33 -21.00 -10.34 8.74
C ARG A 33 -21.59 -10.39 7.33
N ALA A 34 -22.91 -10.44 7.21
CA ALA A 34 -23.59 -10.44 5.91
C ALA A 34 -23.28 -9.17 5.10
N ARG A 35 -23.14 -8.00 5.74
CA ARG A 35 -22.75 -6.75 5.06
C ARG A 35 -21.29 -6.76 4.62
N LEU A 36 -20.37 -7.27 5.43
CA LEU A 36 -18.97 -7.42 5.05
C LEU A 36 -18.81 -8.44 3.92
N ASP A 37 -19.53 -9.57 4.00
CA ASP A 37 -19.55 -10.60 2.96
C ASP A 37 -20.06 -10.08 1.61
N GLN A 38 -21.02 -9.14 1.61
CA GLN A 38 -21.49 -8.49 0.38
C GLN A 38 -20.42 -7.64 -0.30
N ASN A 39 -19.44 -7.14 0.46
CA ASN A 39 -18.33 -6.34 -0.05
C ASN A 39 -17.05 -7.16 -0.24
N LYS A 40 -17.09 -8.48 0.03
CA LYS A 40 -15.93 -9.35 -0.18
C LYS A 40 -15.68 -9.53 -1.68
N LEU A 41 -14.58 -8.95 -2.16
CA LEU A 41 -14.06 -9.13 -3.51
C LEU A 41 -13.46 -10.54 -3.70
N GLY A 42 -13.14 -10.92 -4.95
CA GLY A 42 -12.54 -12.23 -5.26
C GLY A 42 -13.53 -13.37 -5.49
N ARG A 43 -14.85 -13.10 -5.48
CA ARG A 43 -15.90 -14.13 -5.69
C ARG A 43 -16.40 -14.24 -7.13
N VAL A 44 -16.06 -13.27 -7.97
CA VAL A 44 -16.45 -13.18 -9.39
C VAL A 44 -15.20 -12.83 -10.19
N PRO A 45 -14.94 -13.49 -11.34
CA PRO A 45 -13.77 -13.18 -12.14
C PRO A 45 -13.87 -11.78 -12.75
N THR A 46 -12.74 -11.10 -12.82
CA THR A 46 -12.58 -9.96 -13.71
C THR A 46 -12.33 -10.46 -15.13
N SER A 47 -12.88 -9.78 -16.13
CA SER A 47 -12.64 -10.12 -17.55
C SER A 47 -11.36 -9.48 -18.10
N MET A 48 -10.76 -8.56 -17.35
CA MET A 48 -9.59 -7.77 -17.74
C MET A 48 -8.41 -8.07 -16.82
N PRO A 49 -7.16 -7.99 -17.33
CA PRO A 49 -5.95 -8.07 -16.50
C PRO A 49 -6.08 -7.22 -15.24
N THR A 50 -5.67 -7.77 -14.09
CA THR A 50 -5.77 -7.10 -12.79
C THR A 50 -4.43 -7.16 -12.08
N LEU A 51 -3.84 -5.98 -11.80
CA LEU A 51 -2.67 -5.87 -10.94
C LEU A 51 -3.11 -5.82 -9.48
N VAL A 52 -2.57 -6.72 -8.65
CA VAL A 52 -2.69 -6.66 -7.19
C VAL A 52 -1.30 -6.46 -6.60
N LEU A 53 -1.08 -5.30 -5.98
CA LEU A 53 0.21 -4.88 -5.44
C LEU A 53 0.10 -4.67 -3.93
N THR A 54 1.10 -5.13 -3.17
CA THR A 54 1.19 -4.88 -1.72
C THR A 54 2.65 -4.71 -1.27
N ASN A 55 2.88 -3.96 -0.20
CA ASN A 55 4.12 -4.02 0.57
C ASN A 55 3.96 -5.07 1.69
N PRO A 56 4.85 -6.06 1.84
CA PRO A 56 4.83 -6.97 2.99
C PRO A 56 4.92 -6.27 4.35
N ASP A 57 5.59 -5.12 4.39
CA ASP A 57 5.83 -4.33 5.61
C ASP A 57 4.80 -3.19 5.79
N ASP A 58 3.67 -3.21 5.06
CA ASP A 58 2.61 -2.19 5.16
C ASP A 58 2.03 -2.09 6.58
N ASP A 59 2.07 -0.88 7.14
CA ASP A 59 1.71 -0.57 8.53
C ASP A 59 0.28 -0.04 8.69
N LEU A 60 -0.48 0.11 7.60
CA LEU A 60 -1.89 0.53 7.61
C LEU A 60 -2.84 -0.53 7.04
N VAL A 61 -2.45 -1.17 5.94
CA VAL A 61 -3.25 -2.16 5.23
C VAL A 61 -2.51 -3.50 5.27
N PRO A 62 -2.90 -4.43 6.15
CA PRO A 62 -2.17 -5.69 6.32
C PRO A 62 -2.04 -6.47 5.00
N SER A 63 -0.80 -6.76 4.59
CA SER A 63 -0.51 -7.51 3.35
C SER A 63 -1.28 -8.84 3.19
N PRO A 64 -1.51 -9.66 4.25
CA PRO A 64 -2.18 -10.95 4.10
C PRO A 64 -3.58 -10.90 3.47
N GLN A 65 -4.38 -9.86 3.74
CA GLN A 65 -5.70 -9.71 3.12
C GLN A 65 -5.61 -9.36 1.63
N VAL A 66 -4.57 -8.63 1.21
CA VAL A 66 -4.33 -8.29 -0.21
C VAL A 66 -3.87 -9.53 -0.97
N THR A 67 -2.96 -10.32 -0.40
CA THR A 67 -2.56 -11.62 -0.97
C THR A 67 -3.75 -12.57 -1.07
N GLN A 68 -4.63 -12.58 -0.05
CA GLN A 68 -5.86 -13.38 -0.10
C GLN A 68 -6.78 -12.95 -1.23
N LEU A 69 -6.96 -11.64 -1.46
CA LEU A 69 -7.76 -11.14 -2.58
C LEU A 69 -7.22 -11.64 -3.92
N ALA A 70 -5.90 -11.54 -4.12
CA ALA A 70 -5.26 -12.00 -5.35
C ALA A 70 -5.47 -13.50 -5.58
N ARG A 71 -5.34 -14.32 -4.53
CA ARG A 71 -5.63 -15.76 -4.58
C ARG A 71 -7.10 -16.05 -4.88
N ASP A 72 -8.02 -15.36 -4.21
CA ASP A 72 -9.45 -15.50 -4.41
C ASP A 72 -9.80 -15.21 -5.89
N TYR A 73 -9.25 -14.13 -6.47
CA TYR A 73 -9.39 -13.83 -7.90
C TYR A 73 -8.79 -14.91 -8.82
N CYS A 74 -7.57 -15.38 -8.56
CA CYS A 74 -7.01 -16.51 -9.32
C CYS A 74 -7.93 -17.74 -9.27
N SER A 75 -8.54 -18.04 -8.12
CA SER A 75 -9.39 -19.23 -7.93
C SER A 75 -10.67 -19.22 -8.76
N VAL A 76 -11.17 -18.02 -9.10
CA VAL A 76 -12.35 -17.85 -9.95
C VAL A 76 -12.01 -17.60 -11.43
N GLY A 77 -10.73 -17.68 -11.80
CA GLY A 77 -10.26 -17.57 -13.18
C GLY A 77 -9.97 -16.14 -13.66
N ALA A 78 -9.82 -15.18 -12.75
CA ALA A 78 -9.41 -13.82 -13.12
C ALA A 78 -7.93 -13.79 -13.57
N PRO A 79 -7.58 -12.99 -14.60
CA PRO A 79 -6.21 -12.81 -15.04
C PRO A 79 -5.44 -11.85 -14.12
N VAL A 80 -4.84 -12.38 -13.05
CA VAL A 80 -4.16 -11.59 -12.02
C VAL A 80 -2.65 -11.58 -12.22
N GLU A 81 -2.04 -10.41 -12.07
CA GLU A 81 -0.63 -10.26 -11.76
C GLU A 81 -0.49 -9.79 -10.31
N TYR A 82 0.29 -10.52 -9.52
CA TYR A 82 0.52 -10.22 -8.11
C TYR A 82 1.95 -9.75 -7.89
N ARG A 83 2.11 -8.60 -7.24
CA ARG A 83 3.42 -8.03 -6.88
C ARG A 83 3.49 -7.76 -5.38
N ALA A 84 4.44 -8.39 -4.70
CA ALA A 84 4.83 -7.99 -3.36
C ALA A 84 6.10 -7.14 -3.44
N VAL A 85 5.95 -5.84 -3.26
CA VAL A 85 7.04 -4.87 -3.36
C VAL A 85 7.59 -4.60 -1.97
N ALA A 86 8.64 -5.33 -1.60
CA ALA A 86 9.32 -5.07 -0.35
C ALA A 86 10.24 -3.85 -0.46
N MET A 87 10.13 -2.96 0.51
CA MET A 87 10.91 -1.72 0.56
C MET A 87 11.79 -1.71 1.80
N GLN A 88 13.10 -1.91 1.62
CA GLN A 88 14.01 -2.05 2.76
C GLN A 88 14.01 -0.80 3.66
N GLY A 89 13.84 0.39 3.09
CA GLY A 89 13.91 1.68 3.79
C GLY A 89 12.71 1.99 4.70
N VAL A 90 11.66 1.17 4.69
CA VAL A 90 10.48 1.30 5.57
C VAL A 90 10.24 0.05 6.44
N ARG A 91 11.19 -0.89 6.44
CA ARG A 91 11.18 -2.02 7.38
C ARG A 91 11.34 -1.53 8.82
N PRO A 92 10.93 -2.30 9.84
CA PRO A 92 11.02 -1.91 11.24
C PRO A 92 12.38 -1.36 11.70
N GLU A 93 13.48 -1.84 11.10
CA GLU A 93 14.86 -1.44 11.37
C GLU A 93 15.36 -0.20 10.61
N ALA A 94 14.56 0.36 9.70
CA ALA A 94 14.98 1.38 8.75
C ALA A 94 14.74 2.83 9.26
N PRO A 95 15.40 3.85 8.68
CA PRO A 95 15.34 5.24 9.16
C PRO A 95 13.93 5.84 9.24
N PHE A 96 13.01 5.34 8.41
CA PHE A 96 11.65 5.85 8.30
C PHE A 96 10.60 4.95 8.97
N ALA A 97 11.00 3.83 9.55
CA ALA A 97 10.12 2.87 10.22
C ALA A 97 9.25 3.48 11.33
N ASN A 98 9.73 4.57 11.94
CA ASN A 98 9.09 5.23 13.07
C ASN A 98 8.05 6.29 12.65
N VAL A 99 7.77 6.42 11.36
CA VAL A 99 6.74 7.33 10.84
C VAL A 99 5.52 6.49 10.48
N ASP A 100 4.49 6.50 11.32
CA ASP A 100 3.23 5.80 11.09
C ASP A 100 2.66 6.14 9.70
N GLY A 101 2.32 5.11 8.93
CA GLY A 101 1.81 5.20 7.57
C GLY A 101 2.88 5.36 6.50
N SER A 102 4.16 5.48 6.84
CA SER A 102 5.23 5.60 5.85
C SER A 102 5.43 4.32 5.04
N ALA A 103 5.26 3.15 5.68
CA ALA A 103 5.37 1.86 5.01
C ALA A 103 4.18 1.56 4.10
N HIS A 104 3.06 2.26 4.26
CA HIS A 104 1.94 2.28 3.32
C HIS A 104 2.12 3.32 2.19
N THR A 105 2.40 4.57 2.56
CA THR A 105 2.33 5.73 1.64
C THR A 105 3.51 5.85 0.70
N LEU A 106 4.71 5.46 1.14
CA LEU A 106 5.89 5.54 0.29
C LEU A 106 5.82 4.55 -0.89
N PRO A 107 5.50 3.25 -0.69
CA PRO A 107 5.32 2.36 -1.83
C PRO A 107 4.24 2.86 -2.78
N LEU A 108 3.11 3.39 -2.28
CA LEU A 108 2.08 3.97 -3.13
C LEU A 108 2.64 5.06 -4.07
N TYR A 109 3.45 5.98 -3.53
CA TYR A 109 4.07 7.04 -4.31
C TYR A 109 5.09 6.50 -5.31
N LEU A 110 6.00 5.63 -4.87
CA LEU A 110 7.10 5.15 -5.70
C LEU A 110 6.66 4.16 -6.79
N GLU A 111 5.63 3.37 -6.51
CA GLU A 111 5.05 2.43 -7.48
C GLU A 111 4.06 3.08 -8.45
N SER A 112 3.69 4.35 -8.25
CA SER A 112 2.73 5.03 -9.11
C SER A 112 3.17 5.01 -10.59
N SER A 113 4.45 5.25 -10.88
CA SER A 113 4.95 5.18 -12.26
C SER A 113 4.91 3.76 -12.82
N ASN A 114 5.19 2.74 -12.01
CA ASN A 114 5.19 1.35 -12.44
C ASN A 114 3.77 0.84 -12.68
N ALA A 115 2.80 1.30 -11.89
CA ALA A 115 1.39 1.05 -12.10
C ALA A 115 0.87 1.73 -13.39
N ILE A 116 1.34 2.95 -13.68
CA ILE A 116 1.03 3.64 -14.94
C ILE A 116 1.62 2.88 -16.13
N THR A 117 2.91 2.52 -16.10
CA THR A 117 3.53 1.69 -17.15
C THR A 117 2.78 0.38 -17.34
N TRP A 118 2.40 -0.29 -16.24
CA TRP A 118 1.62 -1.53 -16.32
C TRP A 118 0.26 -1.31 -17.00
N LEU A 119 -0.41 -0.18 -16.76
CA LEU A 119 -1.66 0.18 -17.43
C LEU A 119 -1.43 0.50 -18.90
N ASP A 120 -0.39 1.27 -19.24
CA ASP A 120 -0.05 1.63 -20.62
C ASP A 120 0.15 0.36 -21.47
N GLU A 121 0.86 -0.64 -20.95
CA GLU A 121 1.03 -1.94 -21.61
C GLU A 121 -0.29 -2.74 -21.81
N ARG A 122 -1.38 -2.41 -21.10
CA ARG A 122 -2.70 -3.05 -21.32
C ARG A 122 -3.52 -2.32 -22.39
N PHE A 123 -3.21 -1.06 -22.66
CA PHE A 123 -3.89 -0.25 -23.67
C PHE A 123 -3.11 -0.12 -24.98
N ASP A 124 -1.81 -0.44 -24.98
CA ASP A 124 -0.97 -0.46 -26.17
C ASP A 124 -1.24 -1.71 -27.03
N PRO A 125 -1.70 -1.54 -28.30
CA PRO A 125 -1.95 -2.67 -29.20
C PRO A 125 -0.68 -3.43 -29.62
N ASP A 126 0.49 -2.81 -29.50
CA ASP A 126 1.78 -3.39 -29.87
C ASP A 126 2.49 -4.06 -28.68
N ALA A 127 1.96 -3.92 -27.46
CA ALA A 127 2.51 -4.55 -26.27
C ALA A 127 2.34 -6.08 -26.28
N ALA A 128 3.24 -6.76 -25.58
CA ALA A 128 3.16 -8.21 -25.41
C ALA A 128 1.85 -8.62 -24.71
N ALA A 129 1.33 -9.79 -25.08
CA ALA A 129 0.14 -10.33 -24.44
C ALA A 129 0.35 -10.51 -22.93
N PHE A 130 -0.64 -10.09 -22.14
CA PHE A 130 -0.61 -10.23 -20.70
C PHE A 130 -0.51 -11.71 -20.28
N THR A 131 0.39 -11.98 -19.32
CA THR A 131 0.53 -13.30 -18.70
C THR A 131 0.21 -13.19 -17.21
N ALA A 132 -0.80 -13.94 -16.75
CA ALA A 132 -1.18 -13.97 -15.34
C ALA A 132 -0.12 -14.71 -14.50
N THR A 133 0.06 -14.29 -13.25
CA THR A 133 1.00 -14.90 -12.27
C THR A 133 0.28 -15.85 -11.32
N CYS A 134 -0.75 -16.56 -11.79
CA CYS A 134 -1.52 -17.52 -11.00
C CYS A 134 -0.95 -18.95 -11.15
N PRO A 135 -1.07 -19.82 -10.12
CA PRO A 135 -1.52 -19.53 -8.76
C PRO A 135 -0.45 -18.83 -7.92
N ILE A 136 -0.88 -18.01 -6.96
CA ILE A 136 0.02 -17.26 -6.08
C ILE A 136 0.44 -18.17 -4.91
N PRO A 137 1.74 -18.35 -4.63
CA PRO A 137 2.21 -19.19 -3.54
C PRO A 137 1.89 -18.59 -2.16
N ASP A 138 1.84 -19.44 -1.13
CA ASP A 138 1.57 -19.01 0.25
C ASP A 138 2.71 -18.19 0.86
N THR A 139 3.93 -18.34 0.34
CA THR A 139 5.08 -17.54 0.73
C THR A 139 5.04 -16.19 0.02
N PRO A 140 4.95 -15.06 0.74
CA PRO A 140 5.07 -13.75 0.13
C PRO A 140 6.44 -13.61 -0.54
N PRO A 141 6.53 -13.01 -1.74
CA PRO A 141 7.81 -12.59 -2.29
C PRO A 141 8.49 -11.63 -1.30
N ILE A 142 9.76 -11.92 -0.98
CA ILE A 142 10.58 -11.08 -0.08
C ILE A 142 11.07 -9.83 -0.80
N GLN A 143 11.02 -9.83 -2.13
CA GLN A 143 11.38 -8.74 -3.02
C GLN A 143 10.68 -8.98 -4.35
N SER A 144 10.20 -7.92 -5.00
CA SER A 144 9.77 -8.02 -6.38
C SER A 144 10.97 -8.44 -7.25
N ASP A 145 10.76 -9.44 -8.11
CA ASP A 145 11.73 -9.88 -9.11
C ASP A 145 11.85 -8.88 -10.28
N HIS A 146 10.89 -7.97 -10.43
CA HIS A 146 10.99 -6.83 -11.33
C HIS A 146 12.12 -5.89 -10.88
N LEU A 147 13.17 -5.80 -11.70
CA LEU A 147 14.38 -5.01 -11.47
C LEU A 147 14.09 -3.52 -11.15
N ILE A 148 13.00 -2.99 -11.70
CA ILE A 148 12.58 -1.58 -11.57
C ILE A 148 11.95 -1.29 -10.20
N LEU A 149 11.55 -2.34 -9.46
CA LEU A 149 10.79 -2.23 -8.19
C LEU A 149 11.68 -2.44 -6.95
N GLN A 150 13.00 -2.30 -7.10
CA GLN A 150 13.97 -2.55 -6.02
C GLN A 150 14.44 -1.25 -5.40
N TYR A 151 13.89 -0.92 -4.22
CA TYR A 151 14.24 0.28 -3.47
C TYR A 151 15.17 -0.05 -2.30
N THR A 152 16.39 0.50 -2.34
CA THR A 152 17.35 0.39 -1.25
C THR A 152 17.14 1.49 -0.21
N ASN A 153 17.75 1.32 0.96
CA ASN A 153 17.73 2.33 2.03
C ASN A 153 18.26 3.70 1.55
N GLU A 154 19.31 3.69 0.73
CA GLU A 154 19.92 4.91 0.19
C GLU A 154 18.97 5.61 -0.80
N THR A 155 18.36 4.86 -1.71
CA THR A 155 17.39 5.38 -2.68
C THR A 155 16.18 6.00 -1.97
N ILE A 156 15.64 5.30 -0.97
CA ILE A 156 14.50 5.78 -0.19
C ILE A 156 14.87 7.04 0.60
N GLY A 157 16.04 7.06 1.23
CA GLY A 157 16.55 8.24 1.94
C GLY A 157 16.68 9.46 1.05
N ALA A 158 17.25 9.29 -0.15
CA ALA A 158 17.39 10.38 -1.11
C ALA A 158 16.03 10.92 -1.59
N ILE A 159 15.06 10.04 -1.86
CA ILE A 159 13.73 10.46 -2.33
C ILE A 159 12.96 11.21 -1.24
N PHE A 160 12.95 10.69 -0.01
CA PHE A 160 12.29 11.39 1.10
C PHE A 160 12.89 12.76 1.38
N LEU A 161 14.23 12.87 1.39
CA LEU A 161 14.90 14.16 1.53
C LEU A 161 14.57 15.11 0.38
N GLY A 162 14.45 14.59 -0.84
CA GLY A 162 13.97 15.35 -2.00
C GLY A 162 12.55 15.89 -1.81
N ILE A 163 11.60 15.03 -1.44
CA ILE A 163 10.20 15.40 -1.20
C ILE A 163 10.10 16.44 -0.07
N LEU A 164 10.76 16.20 1.06
CA LEU A 164 10.79 17.15 2.18
C LEU A 164 11.45 18.47 1.79
N GLY A 165 12.53 18.44 1.00
CA GLY A 165 13.17 19.63 0.47
C GLY A 165 12.22 20.48 -0.37
N VAL A 166 11.46 19.86 -1.27
CA VAL A 166 10.46 20.54 -2.11
C VAL A 166 9.30 21.09 -1.27
N LEU A 167 8.71 20.29 -0.39
CA LEU A 167 7.60 20.72 0.47
C LEU A 167 8.03 21.84 1.43
N SER A 168 9.25 21.77 1.95
CA SER A 168 9.84 22.84 2.77
C SER A 168 10.04 24.11 1.96
N ALA A 169 10.54 24.02 0.72
CA ALA A 169 10.70 25.18 -0.16
C ALA A 169 9.35 25.83 -0.51
N VAL A 170 8.32 25.02 -0.79
CA VAL A 170 6.96 25.53 -1.07
C VAL A 170 6.35 26.18 0.16
N GLY A 171 6.44 25.55 1.33
CA GLY A 171 5.95 26.11 2.59
C GLY A 171 6.67 27.41 2.97
N MET A 172 7.98 27.44 2.78
CA MET A 172 8.80 28.63 3.02
C MET A 172 8.48 29.75 2.03
N GLY A 173 8.26 29.43 0.74
CA GLY A 173 7.79 30.38 -0.27
C GLY A 173 6.42 30.98 0.08
N ALA A 174 5.46 30.15 0.46
CA ALA A 174 4.13 30.61 0.89
C ALA A 174 4.21 31.51 2.15
N TRP A 175 5.07 31.17 3.11
CA TRP A 175 5.31 31.98 4.31
C TRP A 175 5.99 33.32 3.98
N MET A 176 7.01 33.32 3.10
CA MET A 176 7.72 34.55 2.69
C MET A 176 6.81 35.50 1.90
N VAL A 177 5.94 34.99 1.03
CA VAL A 177 4.91 35.78 0.34
C VAL A 177 3.88 36.31 1.34
N GLY A 178 3.38 35.46 2.25
CA GLY A 178 2.38 35.86 3.25
C GLY A 178 2.89 36.89 4.26
N THR A 179 4.20 36.97 4.48
CA THR A 179 4.85 37.93 5.40
C THR A 179 5.44 39.15 4.69
N GLY A 180 5.38 39.21 3.35
CA GLY A 180 5.92 40.32 2.55
C GLY A 180 7.44 40.38 2.45
N LEU A 181 8.13 39.30 2.82
CA LEU A 181 9.58 39.12 2.68
C LEU A 181 10.00 38.82 1.23
N MET A 182 9.07 38.36 0.40
CA MET A 182 9.19 38.35 -1.07
C MET A 182 7.98 39.10 -1.65
N ARG A 183 8.24 40.00 -2.60
CA ARG A 183 7.22 40.69 -3.39
C ARG A 183 6.95 39.97 -4.68
#